data_AF-A0A3C0G9N9-F1
#
_entry.id   AF-A0A3C0G9N9-F1
#
_cell.length_a   1.000
_cell.length_b   1.000
_cell.length_c   1.000
_cell.angle_alpha   90.00
_cell.angle_beta   90.00
_cell.angle_gamma   90.00
#
_symmetry.space_group_name_H-M   'P 1'
#
loop_
_entity.id
_entity.type
_entity.pdbx_description
1 polymer ?
#
loop_
_entity_poly.entity_id
_entity_poly.type
_entity_poly.pdbx_seq_one_letter_code
_entity_poly.pdbx_strand_id
1 'polypeptide(L)'
;MKVKKKQQYKMEFDISEKLAIVHLIDSVIIADGKVHEGEINALSKLMPIIDFDSNFLIQARTIDIDQSVLILKEMTEDKKS
;
A
#
# COMPACT_ATOMS: atom_id res chain seq x y z
N MET A 1 -17.72 35.02 9.42
CA MET A 1 -16.81 33.97 9.93
C MET A 1 -16.30 33.16 8.75
N LYS A 2 -14.98 33.10 8.52
CA LYS A 2 -14.39 32.22 7.49
C LYS A 2 -14.21 30.84 8.11
N VAL A 3 -14.96 29.85 7.64
CA VAL A 3 -14.77 28.45 8.03
C VAL A 3 -13.40 28.03 7.48
N LYS A 4 -12.40 27.89 8.36
CA LYS A 4 -11.12 27.30 8.00
C LYS A 4 -11.40 25.83 7.66
N LYS A 5 -11.38 25.48 6.36
CA LYS A 5 -11.34 24.08 5.94
C LYS A 5 -10.14 23.45 6.66
N LYS A 6 -10.37 22.41 7.48
CA LYS A 6 -9.28 21.59 8.01
C LYS A 6 -8.51 21.08 6.79
N GLN A 7 -7.27 21.53 6.63
CA GLN A 7 -6.35 20.96 5.66
C GLN A 7 -6.15 19.50 6.10
N GLN A 8 -6.79 18.55 5.42
CA GLN A 8 -6.54 17.14 5.65
C GLN A 8 -5.14 16.88 5.11
N TYR A 9 -4.15 16.75 5.99
CA TYR A 9 -2.82 16.28 5.63
C TYR A 9 -2.99 14.87 5.06
N LYS A 10 -2.99 14.75 3.73
CA LYS A 10 -2.94 13.45 3.07
C LYS A 10 -1.51 12.97 3.26
N MET A 11 -1.35 11.88 3.97
CA MET A 11 -0.08 11.17 4.05
C MET A 11 0.29 10.72 2.64
N GLU A 12 1.42 11.20 2.13
CA GLU A 12 1.89 10.87 0.79
C GLU A 12 2.91 9.74 0.87
N PHE A 13 2.60 8.63 0.19
CA PHE A 13 3.53 7.55 -0.07
C PHE A 13 4.26 7.82 -1.36
N ASP A 14 5.57 7.57 -1.40
CA ASP A 14 6.31 7.56 -2.67
C ASP A 14 6.04 6.27 -3.45
N ILE A 15 6.53 6.20 -4.68
CA ILE A 15 6.27 5.05 -5.56
C ILE A 15 6.83 3.74 -4.99
N SER A 16 7.99 3.78 -4.35
CA SER A 16 8.65 2.61 -3.76
C SER A 16 7.87 2.11 -2.55
N GLU A 17 7.42 3.02 -1.69
CA GLU A 17 6.55 2.72 -0.56
C GLU A 17 5.22 2.11 -1.02
N LYS A 18 4.57 2.70 -2.03
CA LYS A 18 3.31 2.15 -2.57
C LYS A 18 3.51 0.74 -3.14
N LEU A 19 4.57 0.53 -3.93
CA LEU A 19 4.88 -0.78 -4.51
C LEU A 19 5.17 -1.82 -3.40
N ALA A 20 5.95 -1.44 -2.38
CA ALA A 20 6.28 -2.30 -1.25
C ALA A 20 5.04 -2.69 -0.42
N ILE A 21 4.13 -1.74 -0.15
CA ILE A 21 2.86 -2.00 0.55
C ILE A 21 2.05 -3.04 -0.24
N VAL A 22 1.87 -2.80 -1.54
CA VAL A 22 1.05 -3.68 -2.39
C VAL A 22 1.67 -5.06 -2.51
N HIS A 23 2.99 -5.15 -2.70
CA HIS A 23 3.68 -6.42 -2.80
C HIS A 23 3.60 -7.23 -1.51
N LEU A 24 3.79 -6.60 -0.35
CA LEU A 24 3.72 -7.30 0.93
C LEU A 24 2.31 -7.84 1.20
N ILE A 25 1.27 -7.06 0.90
CA ILE A 25 -0.12 -7.51 1.08
C ILE A 25 -0.45 -8.64 0.12
N ASP A 26 -0.10 -8.51 -1.16
CA ASP A 26 -0.31 -9.58 -2.15
C ASP A 26 0.42 -10.88 -1.73
N SER A 27 1.62 -10.76 -1.18
CA SER A 27 2.38 -11.90 -0.64
C SER A 27 1.70 -12.58 0.55
N VAL A 28 1.03 -11.81 1.42
CA VAL A 28 0.24 -12.37 2.53
C VAL A 28 -1.01 -13.07 2.01
N ILE A 29 -1.69 -12.51 1.01
CA ILE A 29 -2.90 -13.09 0.39
C ILE A 29 -2.61 -14.46 -0.21
N ILE A 30 -1.44 -14.64 -0.83
CA ILE A 30 -1.09 -15.92 -1.46
C ILE A 30 -0.45 -16.93 -0.49
N ALA A 31 -0.09 -16.52 0.73
CA ALA A 31 0.75 -17.29 1.63
C ALA A 31 0.13 -18.62 2.10
N ASP A 32 -1.20 -18.68 2.19
CA ASP A 32 -1.93 -19.89 2.59
C ASP A 32 -2.35 -20.76 1.38
N GLY A 33 -2.01 -20.33 0.16
CA GLY A 33 -2.34 -20.99 -1.09
C GLY A 33 -3.79 -20.83 -1.55
N LYS A 34 -4.59 -19.96 -0.92
CA LYS A 34 -5.99 -19.70 -1.29
C LYS A 34 -6.28 -18.20 -1.32
N VAL A 35 -6.77 -17.73 -2.46
CA VAL A 35 -7.23 -16.35 -2.59
C VAL A 35 -8.72 -16.28 -2.26
N HIS A 36 -9.07 -15.47 -1.26
CA HIS A 36 -10.44 -15.22 -0.84
C HIS A 36 -10.97 -13.89 -1.41
N GLU A 37 -12.26 -13.84 -1.74
CA GLU A 37 -12.88 -12.61 -2.27
C GLU A 37 -12.75 -11.42 -1.32
N GLY A 38 -12.78 -11.67 0.00
CA GLY A 38 -12.60 -10.64 1.02
C GLY A 38 -11.23 -9.94 0.94
N GLU A 39 -10.20 -10.68 0.57
CA GLU A 39 -8.82 -10.17 0.45
C GLU A 39 -8.66 -9.27 -0.76
N ILE A 40 -9.19 -9.71 -1.91
CA ILE A 40 -9.20 -8.92 -3.15
C ILE A 40 -10.02 -7.65 -2.97
N ASN A 41 -11.16 -7.75 -2.28
CA ASN A 41 -11.99 -6.60 -1.96
C ASN A 41 -11.29 -5.61 -1.02
N ALA A 42 -10.53 -6.11 -0.03
CA ALA A 42 -9.75 -5.26 0.86
C ALA A 42 -8.60 -4.57 0.12
N LEU A 43 -7.83 -5.31 -0.68
CA LEU A 43 -6.75 -4.78 -1.49
C LEU A 43 -7.26 -3.71 -2.48
N SER A 44 -8.39 -3.96 -3.14
CA SER A 44 -9.01 -3.03 -4.09
C SER A 44 -9.48 -1.72 -3.42
N LYS A 45 -9.92 -1.78 -2.15
CA LYS A 45 -10.27 -0.59 -1.37
C LYS A 45 -9.04 0.20 -0.90
N LEU A 46 -7.90 -0.48 -0.72
CA LEU A 46 -6.64 0.16 -0.33
C LEU A 46 -6.03 0.97 -1.48
N MET A 47 -6.09 0.48 -2.72
CA MET A 47 -5.51 1.13 -3.90
C MET A 47 -5.78 2.64 -4.00
N PRO A 48 -7.02 3.14 -3.91
CA PRO A 48 -7.28 4.59 -3.97
C PRO A 48 -6.81 5.36 -2.73
N ILE A 49 -6.63 4.70 -1.57
CA ILE A 49 -6.18 5.35 -0.33
C ILE A 49 -4.70 5.71 -0.46
N ILE A 50 -3.89 4.76 -0.94
CA ILE A 50 -2.46 4.97 -1.18
C ILE A 50 -2.16 5.59 -2.55
N ASP A 51 -3.20 5.92 -3.33
CA ASP A 51 -3.08 6.47 -4.68
C ASP A 51 -2.20 5.58 -5.59
N PHE A 52 -2.48 4.28 -5.58
CA PHE A 52 -1.80 3.29 -6.40
C PHE A 52 -2.68 2.85 -7.56
N ASP A 53 -2.14 2.91 -8.77
CA ASP A 53 -2.80 2.41 -9.96
C ASP A 53 -2.57 0.89 -10.07
N SER A 54 -3.67 0.13 -10.11
CA SER A 54 -3.65 -1.33 -10.19
C SER A 54 -2.95 -1.86 -11.44
N ASN A 55 -2.74 -1.04 -12.47
CA ASN A 55 -1.91 -1.39 -13.63
C ASN A 55 -0.45 -1.71 -13.25
N PHE A 56 0.02 -1.21 -12.10
CA PHE A 56 1.36 -1.46 -11.57
C PHE A 56 1.44 -2.71 -10.66
N LEU A 57 0.34 -3.46 -10.49
CA LEU A 57 0.32 -4.67 -9.65
C LEU A 57 1.38 -5.70 -10.09
N ILE A 58 1.55 -5.88 -11.40
CA ILE A 58 2.58 -6.78 -11.93
C ILE A 58 3.99 -6.29 -11.56
N GLN A 59 4.23 -4.98 -11.56
CA GLN A 59 5.52 -4.42 -11.17
C GLN A 59 5.78 -4.60 -9.67
N ALA A 60 4.77 -4.43 -8.83
CA ALA A 60 4.89 -4.68 -7.39
C ALA A 60 5.40 -6.12 -7.12
N ARG A 61 4.89 -7.11 -7.85
CA ARG A 61 5.31 -8.52 -7.75
C ARG A 61 6.72 -8.82 -8.27
N THR A 62 7.39 -7.87 -8.94
CA THR A 62 8.78 -8.05 -9.37
C THR A 62 9.81 -7.62 -8.34
N ILE A 63 9.37 -6.90 -7.31
CA ILE A 63 10.24 -6.47 -6.22
C ILE A 63 10.50 -7.67 -5.32
N ASP A 64 11.73 -7.80 -4.84
CA ASP A 64 12.07 -8.81 -3.86
C ASP A 64 11.36 -8.55 -2.51
N ILE A 65 10.93 -9.62 -1.84
CA ILE A 65 10.17 -9.52 -0.58
C ILE A 65 11.01 -8.84 0.51
N ASP A 66 12.32 -9.10 0.60
CA ASP A 66 13.20 -8.51 1.61
C ASP A 66 13.40 -7.02 1.34
N GLN A 67 13.45 -6.61 0.07
CA GLN A 67 13.48 -5.20 -0.32
C GLN A 67 12.20 -4.48 0.08
N SER A 68 11.05 -5.14 -0.09
CA SER A 68 9.76 -4.57 0.32
C SER A 68 9.72 -4.36 1.84
N VAL A 69 10.18 -5.36 2.61
CA VAL A 69 10.29 -5.25 4.07
C VAL A 69 11.23 -4.12 4.49
N LEU A 70 12.37 -3.94 3.81
CA LEU A 70 13.31 -2.86 4.11
C LEU A 70 12.68 -1.49 3.90
N ILE A 71 12.04 -1.27 2.74
CA ILE A 71 11.34 -0.01 2.43
C ILE A 71 10.30 0.30 3.51
N LEU A 72 9.47 -0.67 3.88
CA LEU A 72 8.43 -0.47 4.90
C LEU A 72 9.02 -0.17 6.29
N LYS A 73 10.18 -0.74 6.63
CA LYS A 73 10.87 -0.44 7.89
C LYS A 73 11.44 0.98 7.93
N GLU A 74 11.88 1.49 6.79
CA GLU A 74 12.50 2.82 6.65
C GLU A 74 11.47 3.97 6.57
N MET A 75 10.19 3.66 6.38
CA MET A 75 9.11 4.65 6.43
C MET A 75 9.09 5.40 7.76
N THR A 76 8.65 6.67 7.73
CA THR A 76 8.45 7.47 8.94
C THR A 76 7.36 6.84 9.82
N GLU A 77 7.44 7.04 11.14
CA GLU A 77 6.45 6.50 12.07
C GLU A 77 5.04 7.01 11.78
N ASP A 78 4.91 8.28 11.39
CA ASP A 78 3.63 8.86 10.96
C ASP A 78 2.99 8.03 9.84
N LYS A 79 3.80 7.45 8.92
CA LYS A 79 3.29 6.64 7.81
C LYS A 79 2.90 5.21 8.20
N LYS A 80 3.34 4.74 9.36
CA LYS A 80 3.09 3.38 9.87
C LYS A 80 1.90 3.32 10.83
N SER A 81 1.60 4.42 11.53
CA SER A 81 0.55 4.55 12.56
C SER A 81 -0.83 4.85 11.99
#